data_AF-W7BB57-F1
#
_entry.id   AF-W7BB57-F1
#
_cell.length_a   1.000
_cell.length_b   1.000
_cell.length_c   1.000
_cell.angle_alpha   90.00
_cell.angle_beta   90.00
_cell.angle_gamma   90.00
#
_symmetry.space_group_name_H-M   'P 1'
#
loop_
_entity.id
_entity.type
_entity.pdbx_description
1 polymer ?
#
loop_
_entity_poly.entity_id
_entity_poly.type
_entity_poly.pdbx_seq_one_letter_code
_entity_poly.pdbx_strand_id
1 'polypeptide(L)' 'TVNPFLLGKDGYVKGQFTGDVAKISLTVKQAKGSTISVPTIGPDFQYYAKTLIKNRTDEVTLTAYNALGGEIKTVSVPVL' A
#
# COMPACT_ATOMS: atom_id res chain seq x y z
N THR A 1 4.91 -8.68 0.41
CA THR A 1 4.87 -8.51 -1.06
C THR A 1 3.66 -7.66 -1.42
N VAL A 2 3.69 -6.96 -2.55
CA VAL A 2 2.55 -6.17 -3.04
C VAL A 2 2.15 -6.68 -4.42
N ASN A 3 0.85 -6.81 -4.64
CA ASN A 3 0.31 -7.23 -5.93
C ASN A 3 0.22 -6.02 -6.87
N PRO A 4 0.34 -6.22 -8.20
CA PRO A 4 0.02 -5.18 -9.16
C PRO A 4 -1.41 -4.67 -8.96
N PHE A 5 -1.61 -3.36 -9.15
CA PHE A 5 -2.92 -2.73 -9.15
C PHE A 5 -3.45 -2.64 -10.58
N LEU A 6 -4.57 -3.30 -10.88
CA LEU A 6 -5.19 -3.29 -12.20
C LEU A 6 -6.12 -2.08 -12.34
N LEU A 7 -5.68 -1.07 -13.09
CA LEU A 7 -6.43 0.18 -13.27
C LEU A 7 -7.79 -0.09 -13.93
N GLY A 8 -8.85 0.47 -13.35
CA GLY A 8 -10.23 0.31 -13.82
C GLY A 8 -10.92 -0.99 -13.38
N LYS A 9 -10.19 -1.93 -12.76
CA LYS A 9 -10.76 -3.16 -12.18
C LYS A 9 -10.67 -3.15 -10.66
N ASP A 10 -9.50 -2.83 -10.12
CA ASP A 10 -9.25 -2.93 -8.69
C ASP A 10 -9.73 -1.69 -7.92
N GLY A 11 -10.23 -1.93 -6.71
CA GLY A 11 -10.51 -0.88 -5.75
C GLY A 11 -9.38 -0.65 -4.73
N TYR A 12 -8.52 -1.64 -4.56
CA TYR A 12 -7.56 -1.72 -3.46
C TYR A 12 -6.21 -2.21 -3.98
N VAL A 13 -5.13 -1.62 -3.48
CA VAL A 13 -3.82 -2.26 -3.48
C VAL A 13 -3.84 -3.35 -2.41
N LYS A 14 -3.46 -4.57 -2.79
CA LYS A 14 -3.46 -5.73 -1.89
C LYS A 14 -2.08 -6.38 -1.85
N GLY A 15 -1.83 -7.17 -0.82
CA GLY A 15 -0.64 -7.96 -0.71
C GLY A 15 -0.54 -8.62 0.65
N GLN A 16 0.66 -9.10 0.95
CA GLN A 16 0.95 -9.76 2.21
C GLN A 16 2.12 -9.08 2.94
N PHE A 17 2.09 -9.07 4.26
CA PHE A 17 3.15 -8.58 5.13
C PHE A 17 3.59 -9.68 6.11
N THR A 18 4.80 -9.51 6.65
CA THR A 18 5.42 -10.41 7.62
C THR A 18 6.22 -9.61 8.62
N GLY A 19 6.55 -10.20 9.77
CA GLY A 19 7.32 -9.53 10.81
C GLY A 19 6.54 -8.39 11.46
N ASP A 20 7.25 -7.35 11.90
CA ASP A 20 6.71 -6.32 12.80
C ASP A 20 5.86 -5.23 12.11
N VAL A 21 5.36 -5.49 10.89
CA VAL A 21 4.52 -4.52 10.17
C VAL A 21 3.18 -4.37 10.90
N ALA A 22 2.89 -3.15 11.33
CA ALA A 22 1.66 -2.79 12.04
C ALA A 22 0.82 -1.76 11.28
N LYS A 23 1.44 -0.94 10.43
CA LYS A 23 0.75 0.10 9.65
C LYS A 23 1.31 0.21 8.24
N ILE A 24 0.50 0.73 7.32
CA ILE A 24 0.88 1.01 5.94
C ILE A 24 0.35 2.37 5.48
N SER A 25 1.05 3.00 4.52
CA SER A 25 0.56 4.17 3.78
C SER A 25 0.87 4.02 2.30
N LEU A 26 -0.04 4.51 1.45
CA LEU A 26 0.18 4.60 0.02
C LEU A 26 0.55 6.03 -0.37
N THR A 27 1.61 6.19 -1.14
CA THR A 27 1.99 7.47 -1.75
C THR A 27 1.78 7.35 -3.26
N VAL A 28 1.04 8.29 -3.83
CA VAL A 28 0.82 8.38 -5.28
C VAL A 28 1.46 9.69 -5.75
N LYS A 29 2.42 9.59 -6.66
CA LYS A 29 3.35 10.66 -7.03
C LYS A 29 4.09 11.14 -5.78
N GLN A 30 3.77 12.35 -5.31
CA GLN A 30 4.34 12.96 -4.11
C GLN A 30 3.31 13.13 -2.98
N ALA A 31 2.06 12.71 -3.20
CA ALA A 31 0.99 12.84 -2.22
C ALA A 31 0.90 11.58 -1.36
N LYS A 32 1.37 11.68 -0.11
CA LYS A 32 1.23 10.62 0.88
C LYS A 32 -0.21 10.56 1.38
N GLY A 33 -0.82 9.39 1.28
CA GLY A 33 -2.14 9.10 1.85
C GLY A 33 -2.11 8.86 3.36
N SER A 34 -3.28 8.57 3.92
CA SER A 34 -3.41 8.22 5.34
C SER A 34 -2.58 6.99 5.70
N THR A 35 -1.99 7.01 6.90
CA THR A 35 -1.38 5.82 7.48
C THR A 35 -2.45 5.02 8.21
N ILE A 36 -2.66 3.76 7.81
CA ILE A 36 -3.70 2.87 8.36
C ILE A 36 -3.07 1.65 9.01
N SER A 37 -3.73 1.08 10.01
CA SER A 37 -3.32 -0.20 10.57
C SER A 37 -3.58 -1.35 9.60
N VAL A 38 -2.69 -2.34 9.57
CA VAL A 38 -2.96 -3.63 8.91
C VAL A 38 -3.81 -4.52 9.83
N PRO A 39 -4.49 -5.57 9.31
CA PRO A 39 -5.17 -6.54 10.15
C PRO A 39 -4.24 -7.17 11.19
N THR A 40 -4.76 -7.46 12.37
CA THR A 40 -4.00 -8.15 13.44
C THR A 40 -3.94 -9.66 13.25
N ILE A 41 -4.74 -10.21 12.33
CA ILE A 41 -4.86 -11.63 12.04
C ILE A 41 -4.58 -11.85 10.55
N GLY A 42 -3.66 -12.77 10.27
CA GLY A 42 -3.28 -13.14 8.91
C GLY A 42 -2.29 -12.17 8.27
N PRO A 43 -1.68 -12.56 7.14
CA PRO A 43 -0.65 -11.77 6.48
C PRO A 43 -1.24 -10.75 5.50
N ASP A 44 -2.53 -10.82 5.17
CA ASP A 44 -3.11 -10.03 4.07
C ASP A 44 -3.42 -8.59 4.48
N PHE A 45 -3.08 -7.64 3.63
CA PHE A 45 -3.48 -6.24 3.75
C PHE A 45 -4.26 -5.77 2.53
N GLN A 46 -5.04 -4.71 2.73
CA GLN A 46 -5.65 -3.95 1.64
C GLN A 46 -5.60 -2.45 1.95
N TYR A 47 -5.31 -1.66 0.92
CA TYR A 47 -5.31 -0.20 0.99
C TYR A 47 -6.18 0.34 -0.13
N TYR A 48 -7.23 1.12 0.20
CA TYR A 48 -8.14 1.65 -0.81
C TYR A 48 -7.43 2.66 -1.70
N ALA A 49 -7.44 2.41 -3.01
CA ALA A 49 -6.64 3.16 -3.97
C ALA A 49 -7.42 3.59 -5.21
N LYS A 50 -8.69 3.16 -5.38
CA LYS A 50 -9.52 3.45 -6.56
C LYS A 50 -9.58 4.93 -6.93
N THR A 51 -9.64 5.81 -5.93
CA THR A 51 -9.74 7.25 -6.12
C THR A 51 -8.39 7.95 -6.14
N LEU A 52 -7.31 7.22 -5.84
CA LEU A 52 -5.95 7.75 -5.69
C LEU A 52 -5.11 7.46 -6.93
N ILE A 53 -5.12 6.21 -7.41
CA ILE A 53 -4.39 5.77 -8.61
C ILE A 53 -5.34 5.92 -9.80
N LYS A 54 -5.02 6.85 -10.70
CA LYS A 54 -5.90 7.23 -11.82
C LYS A 54 -5.27 6.95 -13.18
N ASN A 55 -3.95 6.83 -13.25
CA ASN A 55 -3.22 6.62 -14.50
C ASN A 55 -2.17 5.52 -14.33
N ARG A 56 -1.88 4.82 -15.42
CA ARG A 56 -0.80 3.81 -15.48
C ARG A 56 0.59 4.41 -15.23
N THR A 57 0.74 5.70 -15.50
CA THR A 57 1.99 6.45 -15.29
C THR A 57 2.09 7.06 -13.90
N ASP A 58 1.10 6.85 -13.02
CA ASP A 58 1.20 7.32 -11.65
C ASP A 58 2.29 6.50 -10.94
N GLU A 59 3.28 7.18 -10.37
CA GLU A 59 4.28 6.54 -9.52
C GLU A 59 3.64 6.19 -8.18
N VAL A 60 3.55 4.90 -7.85
CA VAL A 60 2.87 4.45 -6.63
C VAL A 60 3.85 3.69 -5.75
N THR A 61 3.94 4.07 -4.49
CA THR A 61 4.70 3.37 -3.47
C THR A 61 3.85 3.05 -2.25
N LEU A 62 4.14 1.91 -1.62
CA LEU A 62 3.57 1.49 -0.36
C LEU A 62 4.69 1.45 0.69
N THR A 63 4.51 2.18 1.78
CA THR A 63 5.43 2.17 2.92
C THR A 63 4.80 1.42 4.08
N ALA A 64 5.55 0.49 4.66
CA ALA A 64 5.20 -0.28 5.83
C ALA A 64 5.94 0.25 7.07
N TYR A 65 5.25 0.25 8.20
CA TYR A 65 5.71 0.82 9.46
C TYR A 65 5.54 -0.18 10.61
N ASN A 66 6.41 -0.07 11.62
CA ASN A 66 6.23 -0.76 12.89
C ASN A 66 5.17 -0.08 13.77
N ALA A 67 4.83 -0.68 14.92
CA ALA A 67 3.81 -0.15 15.84
C ALA A 67 4.13 1.26 16.38
N LEU A 68 5.42 1.60 16.51
CA LEU A 68 5.91 2.91 16.95
C LEU A 68 5.90 3.97 15.84
N GLY A 69 5.55 3.59 14.60
CA GLY A 69 5.53 4.49 13.45
C GLY A 69 6.88 4.64 12.73
N GLY A 70 7.88 3.82 13.06
CA GLY A 70 9.14 3.75 12.32
C GLY A 70 8.96 3.04 10.98
N GLU A 71 9.55 3.58 9.91
CA GLU A 71 9.54 2.97 8.59
C GLU A 71 10.37 1.67 8.57
N ILE A 72 9.76 0.60 8.07
CA ILE A 72 10.43 -0.70 7.89
C ILE A 72 10.88 -0.84 6.44
N LYS A 73 9.96 -0.57 5.50
CA LYS A 73 10.20 -0.82 4.08
C LYS A 73 9.26 0.01 3.22
N THR A 74 9.80 0.50 2.10
CA THR A 74 9.00 1.08 1.00
C THR A 74 9.17 0.21 -0.25
N VAL A 75 8.07 -0.05 -0.95
CA VAL A 75 8.06 -0.81 -2.20
C VAL A 75 7.23 -0.10 -3.26
N SER A 76 7.64 -0.23 -4.53
CA SER A 76 6.83 0.21 -5.66
C SER A 76 5.64 -0.71 -5.87
N VAL A 77 4.49 -0.12 -6.21
CA VAL A 77 3.28 -0.85 -6.60
C VAL A 77 3.15 -0.78 -8.12
N PRO A 78 3.30 -1.90 -8.85
CA PRO A 78 3.10 -1.89 -10.30
C PRO A 78 1.66 -1.52 -10.65
N VAL A 79 1.46 -0.57 -11.55
CA VAL A 79 0.13 -0.20 -12.06
C VAL A 79 -0.01 -0.77 -13.47
N LEU A 80 -0.99 -1.67 -13.63
CA LEU A 80 -1.24 -2.43 -14.86
C LEU A 80 -2.66 -2.27 -15.38
#